data_AF-A0A6N8BFH0-F1
#
_entry.id   AF-A0A6N8BFH0-F1
#
_cell.length_a   1.000
_cell.length_b   1.000
_cell.length_c   1.000
_cell.angle_alpha   90.00
_cell.angle_beta   90.00
_cell.angle_gamma   90.00
#
_symmetry.space_group_name_H-M   'P 1'
#
loop_
_entity.id
_entity.type
_entity.pdbx_description
1 polymer ?
#
loop_
_entity_poly.entity_id
_entity_poly.type
_entity_poly.pdbx_seq_one_letter_code
_entity_poly.pdbx_strand_id
1 'polypeptide(L)'
;MDKCEHLDFPVGIRLPGDAGLHPLSNIEWWYSYGFLYGDKGSNFAVIASFFSFGELPCFKGHYIIFSIIDLDNNIHRSYSFIDGQGLINLLFYIPYSLLFDPANKRLWSLYSDLLMGKLPSPHRRMKDVSIQMYPLQLGYGDNSLTFSNQLSHEFKIDLAGDEIKIDLQFTPQKPITLVGKTGKPNRLYYYSFPRNYLQGQVKRNGIIENVSGEGWFDHQWGRDYMLTFNIGWDWFGIQLAGGRELLMNQFFDIGNKKTFSPMANLIESDGALRFTRNVIYHPLRYWKSPLTNAIYPVEWNILIPDFNMQLNVRPYFNRQEMPVLGHLQAIWEGVCIVTGVEMSPEGQHGKLLHGKGFMELVGYANRS
;
A
#
# COMPACT_ATOMS: atom_id res chain seq x y z
N MET A 1 -21.66 -3.91 -40.03
CA MET A 1 -20.30 -4.20 -39.52
C MET A 1 -19.89 -3.07 -38.58
N ASP A 2 -20.73 -2.71 -37.62
CA ASP A 2 -21.00 -3.40 -36.34
C ASP A 2 -19.90 -3.20 -35.31
N LYS A 3 -20.12 -2.13 -34.52
CA LYS A 3 -20.01 -2.05 -33.07
C LYS A 3 -18.95 -2.95 -32.42
N CYS A 4 -17.76 -2.40 -32.27
CA CYS A 4 -17.00 -2.63 -31.05
C CYS A 4 -17.60 -1.70 -29.99
N GLU A 5 -18.51 -2.21 -29.18
CA GLU A 5 -18.99 -1.50 -27.99
C GLU A 5 -17.78 -1.20 -27.10
N HIS A 6 -17.47 0.09 -26.98
CA HIS A 6 -16.73 0.57 -25.81
C HIS A 6 -17.54 0.13 -24.60
N LEU A 7 -17.03 -0.84 -23.84
CA LEU A 7 -17.50 -1.11 -22.49
C LEU A 7 -17.15 0.13 -21.66
N ASP A 8 -18.02 1.14 -21.74
CA ASP A 8 -18.00 2.31 -20.90
C ASP A 8 -18.33 1.84 -19.47
N PHE A 9 -17.28 1.66 -18.68
CA PHE A 9 -17.40 1.50 -17.23
C PHE A 9 -18.21 2.68 -16.66
N PRO A 10 -19.12 2.45 -15.70
CA PRO A 10 -19.90 3.53 -15.11
C PRO A 10 -18.98 4.67 -14.64
N VAL A 11 -19.35 5.89 -15.02
CA VAL A 11 -18.59 7.11 -14.71
C VAL A 11 -18.65 7.35 -13.19
N GLY A 12 -17.52 7.13 -12.52
CA GLY A 12 -17.25 7.50 -11.13
C GLY A 12 -17.33 6.36 -10.13
N ILE A 13 -16.53 6.47 -9.06
CA ILE A 13 -16.52 5.56 -7.91
C ILE A 13 -17.81 5.73 -7.09
N ARG A 14 -18.49 4.63 -6.75
CA ARG A 14 -19.78 4.58 -6.05
C ARG A 14 -19.74 3.59 -4.89
N LEU A 15 -19.63 4.11 -3.68
CA LEU A 15 -19.81 3.30 -2.47
C LEU A 15 -21.30 3.10 -2.14
N PRO A 16 -21.68 1.95 -1.56
CA PRO A 16 -20.83 0.83 -1.15
C PRO A 16 -20.45 -0.14 -2.27
N GLY A 17 -20.97 0.05 -3.50
CA GLY A 17 -20.76 -0.84 -4.65
C GLY A 17 -19.29 -1.14 -4.96
N ASP A 18 -18.48 -0.10 -5.02
CA ASP A 18 -17.05 -0.17 -5.37
C ASP A 18 -16.15 -0.42 -4.14
N ALA A 19 -16.74 -0.74 -2.98
CA ALA A 19 -15.96 -1.38 -1.92
C ALA A 19 -15.62 -2.83 -2.28
N GLY A 20 -16.48 -3.49 -3.06
CA GLY A 20 -16.35 -4.88 -3.49
C GLY A 20 -15.25 -5.12 -4.53
N LEU A 21 -15.05 -6.39 -4.88
CA LEU A 21 -14.15 -6.80 -5.96
C LEU A 21 -14.61 -6.32 -7.33
N HIS A 22 -13.65 -6.07 -8.22
CA HIS A 22 -13.88 -5.67 -9.60
C HIS A 22 -13.37 -6.76 -10.57
N PRO A 23 -14.21 -7.71 -11.01
CA PRO A 23 -13.75 -8.89 -11.76
C PRO A 23 -12.98 -8.60 -13.07
N LEU A 24 -13.25 -7.44 -13.68
CA LEU A 24 -12.60 -7.01 -14.93
C LEU A 24 -11.22 -6.35 -14.73
N SER A 25 -10.88 -6.00 -13.49
CA SER A 25 -9.57 -5.47 -13.10
C SER A 25 -8.54 -6.59 -13.10
N ASN A 26 -7.41 -6.44 -13.80
CA ASN A 26 -6.36 -7.45 -13.74
C ASN A 26 -5.51 -7.33 -12.46
N ILE A 27 -5.64 -6.20 -11.76
CA ILE A 27 -5.00 -5.92 -10.49
C ILE A 27 -5.94 -5.08 -9.63
N GLU A 28 -6.00 -5.44 -8.36
CA GLU A 28 -6.84 -4.79 -7.37
C GLU A 28 -6.26 -5.02 -5.97
N TRP A 29 -6.32 -4.00 -5.12
CA TRP A 29 -5.87 -4.14 -3.74
C TRP A 29 -6.56 -3.23 -2.75
N TRP A 30 -6.73 -3.77 -1.54
CA TRP A 30 -7.16 -3.07 -0.34
C TRP A 30 -5.94 -2.92 0.55
N TYR A 31 -5.44 -1.69 0.65
CA TYR A 31 -4.28 -1.33 1.45
C TYR A 31 -4.73 -0.61 2.71
N SER A 32 -4.10 -0.92 3.83
CA SER A 32 -4.35 -0.22 5.08
C SER A 32 -3.09 -0.15 5.91
N TYR A 33 -2.98 0.91 6.70
CA TYR A 33 -2.02 0.96 7.80
C TYR A 33 -2.68 1.51 9.06
N GLY A 34 -2.06 1.23 10.21
CA GLY A 34 -2.49 1.75 11.50
C GLY A 34 -1.33 2.03 12.44
N PHE A 35 -1.47 3.06 13.25
CA PHE A 35 -0.67 3.31 14.44
C PHE A 35 -1.49 2.96 15.66
N LEU A 36 -0.95 2.09 16.52
CA LEU A 36 -1.66 1.47 17.63
C LEU A 36 -0.95 1.79 18.94
N TYR A 37 -1.73 2.25 19.91
CA TYR A 37 -1.31 2.56 21.26
C TYR A 37 -2.05 1.63 22.22
N GLY A 38 -1.30 0.77 22.88
CA GLY A 38 -1.85 -0.23 23.78
C GLY A 38 -2.04 0.26 25.21
N ASP A 39 -3.07 -0.26 25.88
CA ASP A 39 -3.39 0.06 27.28
C ASP A 39 -2.36 -0.48 28.30
N LYS A 40 -1.41 -1.30 27.85
CA LYS A 40 -0.25 -1.77 28.63
C LYS A 40 1.05 -1.08 28.20
N GLY A 41 0.97 -0.05 27.36
CA GLY A 41 2.08 0.81 26.98
C GLY A 41 2.82 0.42 25.70
N SER A 42 2.41 -0.65 25.00
CA SER A 42 3.05 -1.05 23.75
C SER A 42 2.66 -0.12 22.60
N ASN A 43 3.63 0.21 21.74
CA ASN A 43 3.41 1.00 20.52
C ASN A 43 3.68 0.14 19.28
N PHE A 44 2.66 -0.03 18.45
CA PHE A 44 2.78 -0.76 17.19
C PHE A 44 2.42 0.10 15.99
N ALA A 45 2.98 -0.27 14.85
CA ALA A 45 2.35 0.03 13.57
C ALA A 45 2.05 -1.27 12.82
N VAL A 46 1.04 -1.23 11.99
CA VAL A 46 0.61 -2.35 11.16
C VAL A 46 0.38 -1.84 9.75
N ILE A 47 0.73 -2.67 8.77
CA ILE A 47 0.27 -2.51 7.37
C ILE A 47 -0.32 -3.82 6.92
N ALA A 48 -1.33 -3.76 6.05
CA ALA A 48 -1.85 -4.92 5.37
C ALA A 48 -2.35 -4.55 3.98
N SER A 49 -2.01 -5.39 3.01
CA SER A 49 -2.44 -5.27 1.62
C SER A 49 -3.01 -6.60 1.15
N PHE A 50 -4.31 -6.61 0.88
CA PHE A 50 -5.01 -7.73 0.26
C PHE A 50 -5.05 -7.47 -1.24
N PHE A 51 -4.51 -8.40 -2.03
CA PHE A 51 -4.45 -8.30 -3.48
C PHE A 51 -5.37 -9.33 -4.14
N SER A 52 -5.96 -8.92 -5.26
CA SER A 52 -6.58 -9.77 -6.26
C SER A 52 -5.93 -9.45 -7.61
N PHE A 53 -5.46 -10.47 -8.32
CA PHE A 53 -4.74 -10.26 -9.58
C PHE A 53 -4.94 -11.41 -10.57
N GLY A 54 -4.79 -11.14 -11.85
CA GLY A 54 -4.96 -12.12 -12.93
C GLY A 54 -5.85 -11.59 -14.05
N GLU A 55 -5.63 -12.06 -15.28
CA GLU A 55 -6.31 -11.50 -16.46
C GLU A 55 -7.80 -11.85 -16.55
N LEU A 56 -8.15 -13.08 -16.13
CA LEU A 56 -9.50 -13.62 -16.31
C LEU A 56 -10.32 -13.54 -15.01
N PRO A 57 -11.60 -13.15 -15.06
CA PRO A 57 -12.48 -13.07 -13.88
C PRO A 57 -12.54 -14.36 -13.05
N CYS A 58 -12.55 -15.52 -13.68
CA CYS A 58 -12.65 -16.83 -13.01
C CYS A 58 -11.32 -17.42 -12.56
N PHE A 59 -10.20 -16.73 -12.81
CA PHE A 59 -8.84 -17.24 -12.58
C PHE A 59 -7.99 -16.24 -11.79
N LYS A 60 -8.61 -15.55 -10.82
CA LYS A 60 -7.94 -14.59 -9.95
C LYS A 60 -7.09 -15.29 -8.90
N GLY A 61 -5.83 -14.87 -8.81
CA GLY A 61 -4.96 -15.17 -7.69
C GLY A 61 -5.17 -14.19 -6.56
N HIS A 62 -4.97 -14.66 -5.34
CA HIS A 62 -5.13 -13.90 -4.12
C HIS A 62 -3.83 -13.93 -3.33
N TYR A 63 -3.41 -12.75 -2.88
CA TYR A 63 -2.16 -12.56 -2.19
C TYR A 63 -2.35 -11.56 -1.06
N ILE A 64 -1.81 -11.85 0.12
CA ILE A 64 -1.75 -10.89 1.22
C ILE A 64 -0.30 -10.73 1.66
N ILE A 65 0.10 -9.47 1.82
CA ILE A 65 1.28 -9.10 2.59
C ILE A 65 0.83 -8.21 3.73
N PHE A 66 1.43 -8.40 4.89
CA PHE A 66 1.24 -7.51 6.01
C PHE A 66 2.50 -7.47 6.85
N SER A 67 2.70 -6.39 7.58
CA SER A 67 3.80 -6.26 8.52
C SER A 67 3.30 -5.74 9.84
N ILE A 68 3.92 -6.24 10.91
CA ILE A 68 3.71 -5.76 12.27
C ILE A 68 5.03 -5.20 12.76
N ILE A 69 4.96 -3.94 13.20
CA ILE A 69 6.11 -3.10 13.50
C ILE A 69 6.04 -2.74 14.97
N ASP A 70 6.95 -3.29 15.77
CA ASP A 70 7.13 -2.91 17.16
C ASP A 70 7.98 -1.63 17.18
N LEU A 71 7.33 -0.50 17.49
CA LEU A 71 7.95 0.82 17.45
C LEU A 71 8.86 1.04 18.65
N ASP A 72 8.57 0.39 19.78
CA ASP A 72 9.39 0.50 20.99
C ASP A 72 10.77 -0.15 20.79
N ASN A 73 10.80 -1.26 20.04
CA ASN A 73 12.02 -2.06 19.85
C ASN A 73 12.62 -1.93 18.44
N ASN A 74 12.01 -1.15 17.54
CA ASN A 74 12.41 -1.02 16.13
C ASN A 74 12.46 -2.38 15.40
N ILE A 75 11.46 -3.23 15.63
CA ILE A 75 11.38 -4.56 15.01
C ILE A 75 10.29 -4.55 13.95
N HIS A 76 10.67 -4.84 12.71
CA HIS A 76 9.75 -5.03 11.59
C HIS A 76 9.62 -6.53 11.28
N ARG A 77 8.40 -7.07 11.32
CA ARG A 77 8.11 -8.46 10.93
C ARG A 77 7.10 -8.47 9.81
N SER A 78 7.48 -9.04 8.68
CA SER A 78 6.62 -9.18 7.52
C SER A 78 6.10 -10.60 7.35
N TYR A 79 4.91 -10.70 6.79
CA TYR A 79 4.19 -11.93 6.52
C TYR A 79 3.67 -11.88 5.09
N SER A 80 3.68 -13.03 4.41
CA SER A 80 3.34 -13.13 3.01
C SER A 80 2.66 -14.46 2.72
N PHE A 81 1.43 -14.40 2.23
CA PHE A 81 0.61 -15.57 1.95
C PHE A 81 -0.05 -15.48 0.58
N ILE A 82 0.10 -16.51 -0.25
CA ILE A 82 -0.44 -16.57 -1.61
C ILE A 82 -1.23 -17.87 -1.82
N ASP A 83 -2.36 -17.81 -2.54
CA ASP A 83 -3.13 -18.99 -2.91
C ASP A 83 -2.53 -19.75 -4.12
N GLY A 84 -3.08 -20.94 -4.38
CA GLY A 84 -2.64 -21.75 -5.53
C GLY A 84 -2.86 -21.04 -6.87
N GLN A 85 -3.95 -20.29 -6.99
CA GLN A 85 -4.27 -19.58 -8.22
C GLN A 85 -3.32 -18.42 -8.49
N GLY A 86 -2.87 -17.72 -7.45
CA GLY A 86 -1.84 -16.69 -7.51
C GLY A 86 -0.49 -17.25 -7.93
N LEU A 87 -0.10 -18.42 -7.41
CA LEU A 87 1.11 -19.11 -7.85
C LEU A 87 1.05 -19.47 -9.34
N ILE A 88 -0.10 -19.94 -9.83
CA ILE A 88 -0.28 -20.22 -11.26
C ILE A 88 -0.18 -18.94 -12.09
N ASN A 89 -0.82 -17.85 -11.66
CA ASN A 89 -0.70 -16.55 -12.35
C ASN A 89 0.77 -16.06 -12.41
N LEU A 90 1.54 -16.23 -11.32
CA LEU A 90 2.98 -15.90 -11.32
C LEU A 90 3.79 -16.72 -12.33
N LEU A 91 3.45 -18.00 -12.55
CA LEU A 91 4.10 -18.82 -13.57
C LEU A 91 3.87 -18.29 -15.00
N PHE A 92 2.81 -17.51 -15.24
CA PHE A 92 2.60 -16.82 -16.52
C PHE A 92 3.28 -15.45 -16.57
N TYR A 93 3.23 -14.69 -15.47
CA TYR A 93 3.78 -13.33 -15.44
C TYR A 93 5.31 -13.29 -15.38
N ILE A 94 5.95 -14.19 -14.65
CA ILE A 94 7.41 -14.18 -14.48
C ILE A 94 8.15 -14.37 -15.82
N PRO A 95 7.81 -15.35 -16.68
CA PRO A 95 8.42 -15.49 -18.00
C PRO A 95 8.28 -14.23 -18.85
N TYR A 96 7.12 -13.58 -18.79
CA TYR A 96 6.88 -12.33 -19.51
C TYR A 96 7.82 -11.22 -19.02
N SER A 97 7.99 -11.04 -17.71
CA SER A 97 8.96 -10.08 -17.17
C SER A 97 10.41 -10.40 -17.55
N LEU A 98 10.77 -11.70 -17.59
CA LEU A 98 12.12 -12.15 -18.00
C LEU A 98 12.45 -11.88 -19.47
N LEU A 99 11.45 -11.67 -20.35
CA LEU A 99 11.71 -11.22 -21.72
C LEU A 99 12.32 -9.81 -21.76
N PHE A 100 11.99 -8.96 -20.77
CA PHE A 100 12.49 -7.58 -20.69
C PHE A 100 13.73 -7.45 -19.80
N ASP A 101 13.92 -8.35 -18.84
CA ASP A 101 15.07 -8.39 -17.93
C ASP A 101 15.64 -9.83 -17.80
N PRO A 102 16.24 -10.39 -18.87
CA PRO A 102 16.71 -11.77 -18.89
C PRO A 102 17.92 -12.01 -17.98
N ALA A 103 18.60 -10.96 -17.52
CA ALA A 103 19.75 -11.04 -16.63
C ALA A 103 19.35 -11.22 -15.14
N ASN A 104 18.06 -11.13 -14.82
CA ASN A 104 17.57 -11.16 -13.45
C ASN A 104 17.66 -12.55 -12.80
N LYS A 105 18.81 -12.84 -12.17
CA LYS A 105 19.09 -14.15 -11.56
C LYS A 105 18.11 -14.53 -10.45
N ARG A 106 17.65 -13.55 -9.67
CA ARG A 106 16.69 -13.80 -8.58
C ARG A 106 15.32 -14.18 -9.11
N LEU A 107 14.86 -13.50 -10.17
CA LEU A 107 13.59 -13.82 -10.81
C LEU A 107 13.64 -15.20 -11.49
N TRP A 108 14.76 -15.56 -12.12
CA TRP A 108 15.01 -16.92 -12.62
C TRP A 108 14.98 -17.98 -11.49
N SER A 109 15.63 -17.69 -10.35
CA SER A 109 15.63 -18.59 -9.20
C SER A 109 14.22 -18.80 -8.66
N LEU A 110 13.44 -17.72 -8.50
CA LEU A 110 12.05 -17.79 -8.07
C LEU A 110 11.22 -18.62 -9.06
N TYR A 111 11.36 -18.38 -10.36
CA TYR A 111 10.65 -19.14 -11.39
C TYR A 111 10.94 -20.64 -11.31
N SER A 112 12.23 -21.00 -11.15
CA SER A 112 12.65 -22.38 -10.98
C SER A 112 12.05 -23.02 -9.72
N ASP A 113 12.06 -22.32 -8.58
CA ASP A 113 11.47 -22.83 -7.35
C ASP A 113 9.96 -23.09 -7.52
N LEU A 114 9.24 -22.14 -8.14
CA LEU A 114 7.80 -22.26 -8.39
C LEU A 114 7.47 -23.44 -9.31
N LEU A 115 8.26 -23.67 -10.37
CA LEU A 115 8.11 -24.84 -11.25
C LEU A 115 8.30 -26.17 -10.51
N MET A 116 9.16 -26.19 -9.49
CA MET A 116 9.35 -27.35 -8.60
C MET A 116 8.29 -27.44 -7.49
N GLY A 117 7.27 -26.56 -7.49
CA GLY A 117 6.24 -26.49 -6.46
C GLY A 117 6.73 -25.94 -5.12
N LYS A 118 7.95 -25.41 -5.05
CA LYS A 118 8.56 -24.81 -3.86
C LYS A 118 8.17 -23.34 -3.77
N LEU A 119 8.02 -22.86 -2.54
CA LEU A 119 7.76 -21.45 -2.25
C LEU A 119 8.85 -20.95 -1.29
N PRO A 120 9.71 -19.99 -1.69
CA PRO A 120 10.81 -19.54 -0.85
C PRO A 120 10.32 -18.77 0.37
N SER A 121 11.01 -18.95 1.51
CA SER A 121 10.77 -18.16 2.72
C SER A 121 10.99 -16.65 2.44
N PRO A 122 10.17 -15.74 3.00
CA PRO A 122 9.11 -15.96 4.01
C PRO A 122 7.73 -16.25 3.43
N HIS A 123 7.61 -16.47 2.12
CA HIS A 123 6.33 -16.67 1.45
C HIS A 123 5.72 -18.02 1.83
N ARG A 124 4.42 -18.01 2.14
CA ARG A 124 3.68 -19.21 2.54
C ARG A 124 2.46 -19.41 1.67
N ARG A 125 2.04 -20.66 1.54
CA ARG A 125 0.78 -20.98 0.87
C ARG A 125 -0.38 -20.63 1.78
N MET A 126 -1.36 -19.95 1.22
CA MET A 126 -2.65 -19.72 1.84
C MET A 126 -3.53 -20.96 1.66
N LYS A 127 -4.22 -21.37 2.72
CA LYS A 127 -5.02 -22.61 2.73
C LYS A 127 -6.33 -22.47 1.98
N ASP A 128 -7.00 -21.36 2.19
CA ASP A 128 -8.36 -21.09 1.74
C ASP A 128 -8.54 -19.61 1.42
N VAL A 129 -9.46 -19.35 0.48
CA VAL A 129 -9.90 -18.01 0.11
C VAL A 129 -11.42 -18.01 0.17
N SER A 130 -11.98 -17.06 0.92
CA SER A 130 -13.41 -16.77 0.93
C SER A 130 -13.63 -15.32 0.51
N ILE A 131 -14.59 -15.13 -0.38
CA ILE A 131 -14.92 -13.82 -0.93
C ILE A 131 -16.43 -13.65 -0.90
N GLN A 132 -16.87 -12.55 -0.31
CA GLN A 132 -18.22 -12.03 -0.46
C GLN A 132 -18.12 -10.60 -0.99
N MET A 133 -18.85 -10.27 -2.05
CA MET A 133 -18.76 -8.93 -2.65
C MET A 133 -19.58 -7.88 -1.87
N TYR A 134 -20.70 -8.28 -1.25
CA TYR A 134 -21.68 -7.34 -0.68
C TYR A 134 -22.33 -7.85 0.63
N PRO A 135 -22.04 -7.21 1.79
CA PRO A 135 -20.90 -6.32 2.02
C PRO A 135 -19.58 -7.05 1.76
N LEU A 136 -18.52 -6.31 1.41
CA LEU A 136 -17.23 -6.92 1.09
C LEU A 136 -16.70 -7.69 2.32
N GLN A 137 -16.37 -8.96 2.10
CA GLN A 137 -15.58 -9.79 3.00
C GLN A 137 -14.51 -10.51 2.19
N LEU A 138 -13.26 -10.32 2.58
CA LEU A 138 -12.10 -11.04 2.08
C LEU A 138 -11.56 -11.88 3.22
N GLY A 139 -11.64 -13.20 3.12
CA GLY A 139 -10.99 -14.13 4.04
C GLY A 139 -9.84 -14.83 3.33
N TYR A 140 -8.62 -14.45 3.67
CA TYR A 140 -7.37 -14.90 3.06
C TYR A 140 -6.61 -15.74 4.09
N GLY A 141 -6.97 -17.02 4.17
CA GLY A 141 -6.56 -17.91 5.26
C GLY A 141 -7.06 -17.41 6.61
N ASP A 142 -6.15 -17.30 7.57
CA ASP A 142 -6.44 -16.78 8.92
C ASP A 142 -6.50 -15.24 8.99
N ASN A 143 -6.45 -14.54 7.85
CA ASN A 143 -6.49 -13.09 7.77
C ASN A 143 -7.78 -12.64 7.07
N SER A 144 -8.37 -11.52 7.49
CA SER A 144 -9.56 -11.01 6.82
C SER A 144 -9.66 -9.50 6.78
N LEU A 145 -10.41 -9.02 5.79
CA LEU A 145 -10.92 -7.65 5.71
C LEU A 145 -12.43 -7.71 5.49
N THR A 146 -13.21 -7.09 6.38
CA THR A 146 -14.68 -7.17 6.37
C THR A 146 -15.30 -5.80 6.55
N PHE A 147 -16.11 -5.35 5.60
CA PHE A 147 -16.95 -4.16 5.76
C PHE A 147 -18.20 -4.51 6.57
N SER A 148 -18.51 -3.69 7.58
CA SER A 148 -19.49 -4.01 8.62
C SER A 148 -20.91 -4.12 8.09
N ASN A 149 -21.30 -3.24 7.16
CA ASN A 149 -22.55 -3.30 6.40
C ASN A 149 -22.46 -2.37 5.18
N GLN A 150 -23.54 -2.29 4.38
CA GLN A 150 -23.58 -1.50 3.16
C GLN A 150 -23.75 0.02 3.37
N LEU A 151 -24.17 0.45 4.56
CA LEU A 151 -24.46 1.85 4.87
C LEU A 151 -23.30 2.53 5.62
N SER A 152 -22.51 1.76 6.36
CA SER A 152 -21.31 2.23 7.05
C SER A 152 -20.06 2.01 6.21
N HIS A 153 -19.14 2.96 6.23
CA HIS A 153 -17.78 2.79 5.70
C HIS A 153 -16.82 2.15 6.72
N GLU A 154 -17.36 1.68 7.84
CA GLU A 154 -16.62 0.99 8.88
C GLU A 154 -16.24 -0.43 8.42
N PHE A 155 -14.99 -0.82 8.68
CA PHE A 155 -14.49 -2.14 8.33
C PHE A 155 -13.56 -2.69 9.41
N LYS A 156 -13.42 -4.00 9.43
CA LYS A 156 -12.57 -4.74 10.35
C LYS A 156 -11.45 -5.42 9.59
N ILE A 157 -10.27 -5.48 10.19
CA ILE A 157 -9.16 -6.30 9.74
C ILE A 157 -8.74 -7.27 10.85
N ASP A 158 -8.55 -8.53 10.47
CA ASP A 158 -7.94 -9.57 11.30
C ASP A 158 -6.64 -10.03 10.63
N LEU A 159 -5.52 -10.02 11.36
CA LEU A 159 -4.22 -10.46 10.86
C LEU A 159 -3.63 -11.51 11.81
N ALA A 160 -3.15 -12.61 11.24
CA ALA A 160 -2.58 -13.73 11.96
C ALA A 160 -1.12 -13.95 11.55
N GLY A 161 -0.20 -13.37 12.32
CA GLY A 161 1.21 -13.72 12.31
C GLY A 161 1.51 -14.94 13.19
N ASP A 162 2.78 -15.33 13.25
CA ASP A 162 3.20 -16.56 13.95
C ASP A 162 2.97 -16.47 15.47
N GLU A 163 3.44 -15.39 16.09
CA GLU A 163 3.37 -15.18 17.55
C GLU A 163 2.41 -14.05 17.94
N ILE A 164 1.78 -13.43 16.94
CA ILE A 164 0.99 -12.22 17.09
C ILE A 164 -0.27 -12.27 16.24
N LYS A 165 -1.40 -11.92 16.85
CA LYS A 165 -2.68 -11.72 16.17
C LYS A 165 -3.18 -10.32 16.44
N ILE A 166 -3.78 -9.70 15.43
CA ILE A 166 -4.31 -8.35 15.50
C ILE A 166 -5.75 -8.37 14.99
N ASP A 167 -6.64 -7.75 15.76
CA ASP A 167 -8.04 -7.49 15.42
C ASP A 167 -8.22 -5.97 15.53
N LEU A 168 -8.66 -5.31 14.46
CA LEU A 168 -8.85 -3.87 14.41
C LEU A 168 -10.13 -3.48 13.67
N GLN A 169 -10.95 -2.68 14.33
CA GLN A 169 -12.03 -1.91 13.72
C GLN A 169 -11.48 -0.57 13.24
N PHE A 170 -11.82 -0.21 12.00
CA PHE A 170 -11.54 1.07 11.37
C PHE A 170 -12.86 1.85 11.21
N THR A 171 -12.90 3.05 11.75
CA THR A 171 -14.03 3.98 11.61
C THR A 171 -13.57 5.25 10.92
N PRO A 172 -13.91 5.47 9.63
CA PRO A 172 -13.56 6.69 8.91
C PRO A 172 -14.00 7.95 9.65
N GLN A 173 -13.09 8.92 9.78
CA GLN A 173 -13.32 10.20 10.47
C GLN A 173 -13.69 11.33 9.50
N LYS A 174 -13.64 11.04 8.19
CA LYS A 174 -13.90 11.99 7.11
C LYS A 174 -14.63 11.30 5.96
N PRO A 175 -15.28 12.08 5.07
CA PRO A 175 -15.78 11.55 3.82
C PRO A 175 -14.70 10.86 2.99
N ILE A 176 -15.14 9.98 2.09
CA ILE A 176 -14.28 9.36 1.08
C ILE A 176 -13.49 10.41 0.29
N THR A 177 -12.22 10.13 0.05
CA THR A 177 -11.38 10.93 -0.85
C THR A 177 -11.26 10.26 -2.21
N LEU A 178 -11.72 10.93 -3.27
CA LEU A 178 -11.48 10.50 -4.65
C LEU A 178 -10.12 11.01 -5.12
N VAL A 179 -9.11 10.15 -5.13
CA VAL A 179 -7.73 10.54 -5.44
C VAL A 179 -7.65 11.12 -6.86
N GLY A 180 -6.92 12.22 -7.03
CA GLY A 180 -6.87 12.95 -8.31
C GLY A 180 -8.15 13.71 -8.65
N LYS A 181 -9.01 14.02 -7.66
CA LYS A 181 -10.34 14.64 -7.77
C LYS A 181 -11.43 13.76 -8.37
N THR A 182 -11.08 12.93 -9.34
CA THR A 182 -12.04 12.07 -10.07
C THR A 182 -12.05 10.62 -9.58
N GLY A 183 -11.11 10.25 -8.73
CA GLY A 183 -10.92 8.86 -8.30
C GLY A 183 -10.23 8.01 -9.36
N LYS A 184 -9.58 8.64 -10.35
CA LYS A 184 -8.79 7.96 -11.39
C LYS A 184 -7.59 8.83 -11.77
N PRO A 185 -6.63 9.03 -10.86
CA PRO A 185 -5.53 9.96 -11.09
C PRO A 185 -4.66 9.52 -12.27
N ASN A 186 -4.51 8.21 -12.47
CA ASN A 186 -3.72 7.60 -13.55
C ASN A 186 -4.56 6.52 -14.25
N ARG A 187 -4.03 5.30 -14.41
CA ARG A 187 -4.72 4.18 -15.07
C ARG A 187 -5.71 3.46 -14.15
N LEU A 188 -5.46 3.46 -12.85
CA LEU A 188 -6.27 2.80 -11.86
C LEU A 188 -7.30 3.74 -11.25
N TYR A 189 -8.46 3.17 -10.91
CA TYR A 189 -9.39 3.79 -9.98
C TYR A 189 -8.77 3.79 -8.59
N TYR A 190 -9.04 4.83 -7.82
CA TYR A 190 -8.40 5.06 -6.54
C TYR A 190 -9.26 5.95 -5.63
N TYR A 191 -9.70 5.40 -4.50
CA TYR A 191 -10.19 6.18 -3.37
C TYR A 191 -9.49 5.83 -2.06
N SER A 192 -9.63 6.72 -1.07
CA SER A 192 -9.05 6.56 0.26
C SER A 192 -10.03 6.92 1.37
N PHE A 193 -9.87 6.28 2.53
CA PHE A 193 -10.26 6.83 3.83
C PHE A 193 -8.96 7.21 4.56
N PRO A 194 -8.49 8.46 4.40
CA PRO A 194 -7.13 8.83 4.80
C PRO A 194 -6.97 8.98 6.32
N ARG A 195 -8.08 9.06 7.07
CA ARG A 195 -8.09 9.03 8.53
C ARG A 195 -9.23 8.19 9.07
N ASN A 196 -8.86 7.17 9.82
CA ASN A 196 -9.75 6.27 10.54
C ASN A 196 -9.37 6.28 12.00
N TYR A 197 -10.36 6.27 12.88
CA TYR A 197 -10.13 5.92 14.27
C TYR A 197 -10.05 4.39 14.38
N LEU A 198 -9.07 3.89 15.15
CA LEU A 198 -8.82 2.48 15.35
C LEU A 198 -9.15 2.06 16.77
N GLN A 199 -9.79 0.90 16.91
CA GLN A 199 -9.96 0.19 18.18
C GLN A 199 -9.86 -1.31 17.95
N GLY A 200 -9.30 -2.03 18.92
CA GLY A 200 -9.26 -3.49 18.85
C GLY A 200 -8.28 -4.10 19.84
N GLN A 201 -7.70 -5.24 19.47
CA GLN A 201 -6.82 -6.01 20.34
C GLN A 201 -5.59 -6.52 19.60
N VAL A 202 -4.45 -6.51 20.30
CA VAL A 202 -3.23 -7.21 19.89
C VAL A 202 -3.00 -8.35 20.87
N LYS A 203 -2.90 -9.57 20.36
CA LYS A 203 -2.53 -10.75 21.13
C LYS A 203 -1.13 -11.19 20.75
N ARG A 204 -0.15 -11.04 21.64
CA ARG A 204 1.25 -11.42 21.46
C ARG A 204 1.70 -12.35 22.57
N ASN A 205 2.25 -13.53 22.23
CA ASN A 205 2.76 -14.50 23.22
C ASN A 205 1.75 -14.84 24.34
N GLY A 206 0.47 -14.95 23.99
CA GLY A 206 -0.62 -15.22 24.94
C GLY A 206 -1.12 -14.01 25.71
N ILE A 207 -0.43 -12.87 25.68
CA ILE A 207 -0.84 -11.62 26.31
C ILE A 207 -1.75 -10.86 25.33
N ILE A 208 -2.93 -10.48 25.80
CA ILE A 208 -3.88 -9.63 25.06
C ILE A 208 -3.75 -8.20 25.60
N GLU A 209 -3.68 -7.23 24.70
CA GLU A 209 -3.62 -5.79 24.99
C GLU A 209 -4.69 -5.09 24.16
N ASN A 210 -5.49 -4.22 24.78
CA ASN A 210 -6.44 -3.40 24.03
C ASN A 210 -5.67 -2.26 23.40
N VAL A 211 -5.97 -1.97 22.13
CA VAL A 211 -5.28 -0.93 21.38
C VAL A 211 -6.28 0.07 20.82
N SER A 212 -5.84 1.32 20.71
CA SER A 212 -6.54 2.34 19.93
C SER A 212 -5.55 3.18 19.14
N GLY A 213 -6.02 3.94 18.14
CA GLY A 213 -5.17 4.86 17.42
C GLY A 213 -5.76 5.36 16.13
N GLU A 214 -4.90 5.55 15.13
CA GLU A 214 -5.29 6.13 13.85
C GLU A 214 -4.78 5.30 12.69
N GLY A 215 -5.57 5.22 11.62
CA GLY A 215 -5.23 4.44 10.44
C GLY A 215 -5.66 5.06 9.14
N TRP A 216 -5.20 4.44 8.07
CA TRP A 216 -5.40 4.81 6.69
C TRP A 216 -5.92 3.62 5.92
N PHE A 217 -6.72 3.89 4.89
CA PHE A 217 -7.18 2.89 3.95
C PHE A 217 -7.17 3.43 2.52
N ASP A 218 -6.71 2.60 1.59
CA ASP A 218 -6.76 2.81 0.15
C ASP A 218 -7.40 1.61 -0.53
N HIS A 219 -8.17 1.87 -1.57
CA HIS A 219 -8.64 0.86 -2.50
C HIS A 219 -8.30 1.30 -3.93
N GLN A 220 -7.57 0.45 -4.64
CA GLN A 220 -7.18 0.67 -6.03
C GLN A 220 -7.48 -0.53 -6.89
N TRP A 221 -8.02 -0.30 -8.08
CA TRP A 221 -8.34 -1.35 -9.03
C TRP A 221 -8.29 -0.85 -10.47
N GLY A 222 -8.11 -1.79 -11.38
CA GLY A 222 -8.28 -1.53 -12.81
C GLY A 222 -7.40 -2.45 -13.64
N ARG A 223 -7.07 -1.96 -14.83
CA ARG A 223 -6.17 -2.66 -15.74
C ARG A 223 -4.84 -1.93 -15.82
N ASP A 224 -3.84 -2.45 -15.11
CA ASP A 224 -2.47 -1.99 -15.19
C ASP A 224 -1.51 -3.19 -15.07
N TYR A 225 -0.37 -3.09 -15.73
CA TYR A 225 0.66 -4.11 -15.74
C TYR A 225 1.94 -3.61 -15.09
N MET A 226 1.85 -2.52 -14.32
CA MET A 226 2.98 -1.94 -13.59
C MET A 226 3.74 -2.97 -12.73
N LEU A 227 3.07 -3.97 -12.16
CA LEU A 227 3.71 -5.08 -11.43
C LEU A 227 4.54 -6.03 -12.31
N THR A 228 4.33 -5.99 -13.63
CA THR A 228 4.98 -6.83 -14.64
C THR A 228 6.02 -6.05 -15.45
N PHE A 229 5.90 -4.72 -15.48
CA PHE A 229 6.77 -3.82 -16.20
C PHE A 229 7.90 -3.29 -15.31
N ASN A 230 8.94 -2.78 -15.97
CA ASN A 230 10.14 -2.20 -15.36
C ASN A 230 9.84 -0.82 -14.73
N ILE A 231 8.80 -0.72 -13.90
CA ILE A 231 8.32 0.50 -13.26
C ILE A 231 8.36 0.32 -11.74
N GLY A 232 8.98 1.28 -11.06
CA GLY A 232 8.93 1.43 -9.62
C GLY A 232 8.12 2.66 -9.23
N TRP A 233 7.84 2.80 -7.95
CA TRP A 233 7.16 3.97 -7.42
C TRP A 233 7.62 4.29 -6.00
N ASP A 234 7.47 5.56 -5.66
CA ASP A 234 7.60 6.09 -4.31
C ASP A 234 6.22 6.62 -3.92
N TRP A 235 5.63 6.09 -2.85
CA TRP A 235 4.33 6.51 -2.34
C TRP A 235 4.42 6.92 -0.87
N PHE A 236 3.62 7.91 -0.49
CA PHE A 236 3.58 8.47 0.85
C PHE A 236 2.12 8.76 1.25
N GLY A 237 1.63 8.11 2.30
CA GLY A 237 0.35 8.41 2.93
C GLY A 237 0.59 9.00 4.32
N ILE A 238 0.40 10.31 4.48
CA ILE A 238 0.80 11.06 5.67
C ILE A 238 -0.41 11.65 6.38
N GLN A 239 -0.43 11.48 7.70
CA GLN A 239 -1.37 12.11 8.62
C GLN A 239 -0.66 13.24 9.39
N LEU A 240 -1.02 14.49 9.08
CA LEU A 240 -0.52 15.67 9.77
C LEU A 240 -1.29 15.89 11.08
N ALA A 241 -0.62 16.44 12.09
CA ALA A 241 -1.20 16.66 13.43
C ALA A 241 -2.37 17.66 13.45
N GLY A 242 -2.49 18.53 12.44
CA GLY A 242 -3.61 19.46 12.28
C GLY A 242 -4.87 18.84 11.65
N GLY A 243 -4.97 17.51 11.62
CA GLY A 243 -6.08 16.80 11.00
C GLY A 243 -6.13 16.94 9.48
N ARG A 244 -5.01 17.27 8.82
CA ARG A 244 -4.88 17.22 7.35
C ARG A 244 -4.13 15.96 6.94
N GLU A 245 -4.34 15.51 5.71
CA GLU A 245 -3.63 14.36 5.17
C GLU A 245 -3.02 14.67 3.81
N LEU A 246 -1.94 13.97 3.50
CA LEU A 246 -1.27 14.04 2.21
C LEU A 246 -1.12 12.64 1.64
N LEU A 247 -1.63 12.43 0.42
CA LEU A 247 -1.30 11.28 -0.41
C LEU A 247 -0.44 11.79 -1.57
N MET A 248 0.80 11.32 -1.62
CA MET A 248 1.79 11.75 -2.60
C MET A 248 2.42 10.52 -3.25
N ASN A 249 2.69 10.59 -4.54
CA ASN A 249 3.54 9.60 -5.17
C ASN A 249 4.24 10.12 -6.43
N GLN A 250 5.24 9.36 -6.87
CA GLN A 250 5.82 9.43 -8.20
C GLN A 250 6.12 8.01 -8.70
N PHE A 251 6.25 7.86 -10.02
CA PHE A 251 6.71 6.63 -10.65
C PHE A 251 8.08 6.86 -11.26
N PHE A 252 8.82 5.78 -11.50
CA PHE A 252 10.07 5.82 -12.25
C PHE A 252 10.28 4.54 -13.06
N ASP A 253 10.95 4.67 -14.19
CA ASP A 253 11.45 3.52 -14.94
C ASP A 253 12.65 2.91 -14.17
N ILE A 254 12.60 1.63 -13.84
CA ILE A 254 13.63 0.97 -13.03
C ILE A 254 14.98 0.94 -13.76
N GLY A 255 14.98 0.86 -15.09
CA GLY A 255 16.15 0.72 -15.95
C GLY A 255 16.90 2.03 -16.15
N ASN A 256 16.19 3.11 -16.49
CA ASN A 256 16.81 4.43 -16.74
C ASN A 256 16.62 5.44 -15.61
N LYS A 257 15.84 5.13 -14.57
CA LYS A 257 15.56 5.96 -13.39
C LYS A 257 14.87 7.31 -13.68
N LYS A 258 14.30 7.47 -14.87
CA LYS A 258 13.49 8.65 -15.20
C LYS A 258 12.18 8.62 -14.43
N THR A 259 11.93 9.66 -13.64
CA THR A 259 10.68 9.83 -12.90
C THR A 259 9.56 10.38 -13.78
N PHE A 260 8.32 10.06 -13.46
CA PHE A 260 7.13 10.53 -14.18
C PHE A 260 5.87 10.50 -13.30
N SER A 261 4.83 11.20 -13.78
CA SER A 261 3.50 11.30 -13.15
C SER A 261 3.50 11.61 -11.65
N PRO A 262 4.30 12.59 -11.15
CA PRO A 262 4.23 13.00 -9.76
C PRO A 262 2.82 13.51 -9.42
N MET A 263 2.37 13.32 -8.18
CA MET A 263 1.17 13.97 -7.67
C MET A 263 1.19 14.15 -6.16
N ALA A 264 0.40 15.13 -5.70
CA ALA A 264 0.02 15.33 -4.31
C ALA A 264 -1.48 15.60 -4.21
N ASN A 265 -2.12 14.94 -3.26
CA ASN A 265 -3.49 15.15 -2.83
C ASN A 265 -3.41 15.66 -1.39
N LEU A 266 -3.83 16.90 -1.17
CA LEU A 266 -3.97 17.48 0.17
C LEU A 266 -5.44 17.41 0.56
N ILE A 267 -5.72 16.63 1.60
CA ILE A 267 -7.05 16.46 2.18
C ILE A 267 -7.12 17.37 3.39
N GLU A 268 -7.93 18.41 3.30
CA GLU A 268 -8.14 19.38 4.37
C GLU A 268 -8.90 18.76 5.54
N SER A 269 -8.93 19.43 6.70
CA SER A 269 -9.54 18.90 7.92
C SER A 269 -11.05 18.62 7.80
N ASP A 270 -11.73 19.34 6.90
CA ASP A 270 -13.14 19.16 6.56
C ASP A 270 -13.40 18.12 5.45
N GLY A 271 -12.32 17.53 4.89
CA GLY A 271 -12.39 16.59 3.77
C GLY A 271 -12.31 17.23 2.38
N ALA A 272 -12.18 18.55 2.26
CA ALA A 272 -11.97 19.19 0.97
C ALA A 272 -10.64 18.74 0.34
N LEU A 273 -10.67 18.42 -0.96
CA LEU A 273 -9.51 17.88 -1.68
C LEU A 273 -8.88 18.93 -2.60
N ARG A 274 -7.59 19.17 -2.40
CA ARG A 274 -6.71 19.88 -3.34
C ARG A 274 -5.78 18.89 -4.01
N PHE A 275 -5.56 19.05 -5.30
CA PHE A 275 -4.73 18.15 -6.10
C PHE A 275 -3.77 18.94 -6.98
N THR A 276 -2.53 18.46 -7.08
CA THR A 276 -1.54 18.99 -8.00
C THR A 276 -0.63 17.90 -8.57
N ARG A 277 -0.08 18.17 -9.76
CA ARG A 277 1.01 17.44 -10.41
C ARG A 277 2.37 18.12 -10.22
N ASN A 278 2.39 19.34 -9.69
CA ASN A 278 3.59 20.10 -9.42
C ASN A 278 4.18 19.66 -8.08
N VAL A 279 4.92 18.55 -8.11
CA VAL A 279 5.59 17.99 -6.93
C VAL A 279 7.00 17.61 -7.31
N ILE A 280 7.96 17.95 -6.44
CA ILE A 280 9.37 17.67 -6.65
C ILE A 280 9.86 16.81 -5.48
N TYR A 281 10.38 15.62 -5.80
CA TYR A 281 10.91 14.67 -4.83
C TYR A 281 12.43 14.67 -4.89
N HIS A 282 13.07 15.00 -3.77
CA HIS A 282 14.52 15.01 -3.63
C HIS A 282 14.96 13.98 -2.59
N PRO A 283 15.54 12.83 -2.99
CA PRO A 283 16.07 11.88 -2.03
C PRO A 283 17.30 12.48 -1.34
N LEU A 284 17.35 12.38 -0.01
CA LEU A 284 18.40 12.93 0.85
C LEU A 284 19.33 11.84 1.41
N ARG A 285 18.78 10.70 1.80
CA ARG A 285 19.54 9.60 2.42
C ARG A 285 19.06 8.25 1.91
N TYR A 286 20.03 7.35 1.73
CA TYR A 286 19.78 5.99 1.29
C TYR A 286 20.09 4.98 2.39
N TRP A 287 19.39 3.85 2.37
CA TRP A 287 19.69 2.68 3.18
C TRP A 287 19.86 1.46 2.27
N LYS A 288 20.93 0.69 2.51
CA LYS A 288 21.18 -0.55 1.80
C LYS A 288 20.63 -1.72 2.61
N SER A 289 19.74 -2.51 2.01
CA SER A 289 19.24 -3.72 2.65
C SER A 289 20.33 -4.77 2.77
N PRO A 290 20.54 -5.37 3.96
CA PRO A 290 21.40 -6.52 4.11
C PRO A 290 20.76 -7.83 3.60
N LEU A 291 19.44 -7.86 3.37
CA LEU A 291 18.73 -9.04 2.87
C LEU A 291 18.81 -9.13 1.34
N THR A 292 18.54 -8.02 0.66
CA THR A 292 18.40 -7.97 -0.79
C THR A 292 19.49 -7.17 -1.48
N ASN A 293 20.39 -6.50 -0.76
CA ASN A 293 21.35 -5.52 -1.31
C ASN A 293 20.71 -4.32 -2.04
N ALA A 294 19.38 -4.20 -2.02
CA ALA A 294 18.67 -3.05 -2.56
C ALA A 294 19.11 -1.76 -1.87
N ILE A 295 19.12 -0.65 -2.61
CA ILE A 295 19.46 0.67 -2.08
C ILE A 295 18.20 1.53 -2.17
N TYR A 296 17.57 1.77 -1.02
CA TYR A 296 16.32 2.52 -0.92
C TYR A 296 16.60 3.97 -0.52
N PRO A 297 16.04 4.98 -1.23
CA PRO A 297 15.98 6.36 -0.74
C PRO A 297 14.99 6.44 0.42
N VAL A 298 15.47 6.37 1.65
CA VAL A 298 14.59 6.31 2.83
C VAL A 298 14.29 7.68 3.43
N GLU A 299 14.98 8.72 2.99
CA GLU A 299 14.76 10.08 3.46
C GLU A 299 14.63 11.05 2.29
N TRP A 300 13.66 11.95 2.38
CA TRP A 300 13.24 12.80 1.27
C TRP A 300 12.99 14.23 1.72
N ASN A 301 13.32 15.18 0.85
CA ASN A 301 12.76 16.52 0.82
C ASN A 301 11.74 16.58 -0.32
N ILE A 302 10.48 16.87 0.00
CA ILE A 302 9.38 16.92 -0.96
C ILE A 302 8.85 18.35 -1.02
N LEU A 303 8.88 18.95 -2.20
CA LEU A 303 8.36 20.29 -2.45
C LEU A 303 7.02 20.18 -3.17
N ILE A 304 6.02 20.91 -2.69
CA ILE A 304 4.70 21.02 -3.32
C ILE A 304 4.41 22.51 -3.52
N PRO A 305 4.93 23.14 -4.59
CA PRO A 305 4.85 24.58 -4.77
C PRO A 305 3.42 25.11 -4.78
N ASP A 306 2.47 24.41 -5.42
CA ASP A 306 1.06 24.85 -5.49
C ASP A 306 0.37 24.88 -4.11
N PHE A 307 0.94 24.20 -3.10
CA PHE A 307 0.47 24.23 -1.73
C PHE A 307 1.38 25.06 -0.81
N ASN A 308 2.45 25.67 -1.34
CA ASN A 308 3.48 26.34 -0.57
C ASN A 308 4.08 25.46 0.54
N MET A 309 4.15 24.14 0.31
CA MET A 309 4.61 23.17 1.29
C MET A 309 5.99 22.63 0.95
N GLN A 310 6.83 22.51 1.97
CA GLN A 310 8.07 21.73 1.95
C GLN A 310 8.05 20.74 3.11
N LEU A 311 8.31 19.47 2.80
CA LEU A 311 8.26 18.36 3.75
C LEU A 311 9.59 17.62 3.77
N ASN A 312 10.10 17.36 4.98
CA ASN A 312 11.11 16.35 5.22
C ASN A 312 10.41 15.08 5.71
N VAL A 313 10.57 14.00 4.95
CA VAL A 313 10.05 12.67 5.28
C VAL A 313 11.24 11.77 5.58
N ARG A 314 11.26 11.18 6.78
CA ARG A 314 12.34 10.28 7.22
C ARG A 314 11.75 9.02 7.81
N PRO A 315 12.46 7.88 7.75
CA PRO A 315 11.92 6.65 8.31
C PRO A 315 11.97 6.74 9.85
N TYR A 316 11.06 6.04 10.53
CA TYR A 316 11.16 5.87 11.99
C TYR A 316 12.44 5.12 12.35
N PHE A 317 12.71 4.05 11.60
CA PHE A 317 13.97 3.31 11.57
C PHE A 317 14.16 2.66 10.20
N ASN A 318 15.39 2.28 9.85
CA ASN A 318 15.72 1.92 8.47
C ASN A 318 15.21 0.54 8.02
N ARG A 319 15.20 -0.47 8.91
CA ARG A 319 14.99 -1.88 8.53
C ARG A 319 13.49 -2.20 8.45
N GLN A 320 12.82 -1.66 7.43
CA GLN A 320 11.39 -1.87 7.16
C GLN A 320 11.16 -2.41 5.73
N GLU A 321 12.08 -3.24 5.25
CA GLU A 321 11.94 -3.96 3.98
C GLU A 321 11.11 -5.24 4.20
N MET A 322 10.23 -5.55 3.25
CA MET A 322 9.58 -6.86 3.15
C MET A 322 9.85 -7.52 1.79
N PRO A 323 10.18 -8.82 1.75
CA PRO A 323 10.17 -9.60 0.52
C PRO A 323 8.75 -9.72 -0.07
N VAL A 324 8.63 -9.65 -1.40
CA VAL A 324 7.38 -9.85 -2.14
C VAL A 324 7.62 -10.76 -3.35
N LEU A 325 6.59 -11.51 -3.76
CA LEU A 325 6.68 -12.37 -4.93
C LEU A 325 6.61 -11.58 -6.25
N GLY A 326 7.09 -12.21 -7.33
CA GLY A 326 7.01 -11.67 -8.68
C GLY A 326 8.20 -10.78 -9.04
N HIS A 327 8.00 -9.90 -10.04
CA HIS A 327 9.07 -9.07 -10.59
C HIS A 327 9.68 -8.11 -9.57
N LEU A 328 8.94 -7.67 -8.56
CA LEU A 328 9.37 -6.63 -7.61
C LEU A 328 10.37 -7.12 -6.54
N GLN A 329 10.31 -8.40 -6.18
CA GLN A 329 11.18 -9.11 -5.23
C GLN A 329 11.18 -8.64 -3.76
N ALA A 330 11.20 -7.33 -3.52
CA ALA A 330 11.03 -6.72 -2.20
C ALA A 330 10.59 -5.25 -2.32
N ILE A 331 9.87 -4.79 -1.32
CA ILE A 331 9.45 -3.40 -1.15
C ILE A 331 9.96 -2.88 0.19
N TRP A 332 10.26 -1.60 0.27
CA TRP A 332 10.44 -0.93 1.56
C TRP A 332 9.09 -0.31 1.92
N GLU A 333 8.50 -0.74 3.03
CA GLU A 333 7.16 -0.35 3.45
C GLU A 333 7.22 -0.07 4.94
N GLY A 334 7.24 1.21 5.31
CA GLY A 334 7.60 1.54 6.67
C GLY A 334 7.06 2.85 7.17
N VAL A 335 6.99 2.91 8.50
CA VAL A 335 6.63 4.12 9.23
C VAL A 335 7.64 5.21 8.92
N CYS A 336 7.12 6.38 8.56
CA CYS A 336 7.87 7.60 8.43
C CYS A 336 7.34 8.69 9.37
N ILE A 337 8.25 9.56 9.79
CA ILE A 337 7.94 10.81 10.49
C ILE A 337 8.10 11.95 9.50
N VAL A 338 7.20 12.93 9.59
CA VAL A 338 7.17 14.09 8.72
C VAL A 338 7.31 15.36 9.53
N THR A 339 8.21 16.22 9.08
CA THR A 339 8.30 17.61 9.51
C THR A 339 8.28 18.51 8.30
N GLY A 340 7.81 19.73 8.40
CA GLY A 340 7.79 20.62 7.25
C GLY A 340 7.35 22.03 7.59
N VAL A 341 7.21 22.83 6.53
CA VAL A 341 6.72 24.19 6.61
C VAL A 341 5.72 24.42 5.48
N GLU A 342 4.60 25.06 5.80
CA GLU A 342 3.67 25.65 4.84
C GLU A 342 3.81 27.17 4.91
N MET A 343 4.28 27.78 3.82
CA MET A 343 4.44 29.23 3.75
C MET A 343 3.10 29.90 3.43
N SER A 344 2.84 31.06 4.05
CA SER A 344 1.72 31.91 3.63
C SER A 344 1.87 32.28 2.15
N PRO A 345 0.78 32.57 1.42
CA PRO A 345 0.85 33.00 0.01
C PRO A 345 1.80 34.18 -0.23
N GLU A 346 1.95 35.07 0.75
CA GLU A 346 2.86 36.23 0.71
C GLU A 346 4.30 35.90 1.15
N GLY A 347 4.56 34.67 1.60
CA GLY A 347 5.88 34.19 2.02
C GLY A 347 6.37 34.76 3.37
N GLN A 348 5.52 35.45 4.11
CA GLN A 348 5.93 36.20 5.30
C GLN A 348 5.97 35.36 6.58
N HIS A 349 5.12 34.33 6.66
CA HIS A 349 5.03 33.45 7.83
C HIS A 349 4.97 31.99 7.39
N GLY A 350 5.70 31.12 8.09
CA GLY A 350 5.71 29.68 7.86
C GLY A 350 5.00 28.93 8.99
N LYS A 351 3.96 28.17 8.67
CA LYS A 351 3.30 27.25 9.60
C LYS A 351 4.10 25.95 9.66
N LEU A 352 4.58 25.59 10.84
CA LEU A 352 5.25 24.30 11.05
C LEU A 352 4.26 23.15 10.85
N LEU A 353 4.71 22.12 10.14
CA LEU A 353 4.00 20.89 9.90
C LEU A 353 4.71 19.75 10.62
N HIS A 354 3.95 18.93 11.32
CA HIS A 354 4.42 17.69 11.92
C HIS A 354 3.39 16.60 11.66
N GLY A 355 3.86 15.38 11.43
CA GLY A 355 3.00 14.25 11.17
C GLY A 355 3.75 12.93 11.17
N LYS A 356 3.00 11.87 10.88
CA LYS A 356 3.48 10.50 10.73
C LYS A 356 2.70 9.84 9.61
N GLY A 357 3.20 8.74 9.08
CA GLY A 357 2.53 8.02 8.01
C GLY A 357 3.33 6.82 7.57
N PHE A 358 3.00 6.31 6.39
CA PHE A 358 3.75 5.27 5.72
C PHE A 358 4.37 5.79 4.44
N MET A 359 5.54 5.21 4.14
CA MET A 359 6.25 5.38 2.90
C MET A 359 6.48 4.00 2.29
N GLU A 360 6.12 3.87 1.01
CA GLU A 360 6.26 2.67 0.19
C GLU A 360 7.25 2.97 -0.94
N LEU A 361 8.32 2.17 -1.05
CA LEU A 361 9.36 2.31 -2.08
C LEU A 361 9.53 0.99 -2.83
N VAL A 362 9.21 1.01 -4.12
CA VAL A 362 9.08 -0.20 -4.95
C VAL A 362 9.97 -0.14 -6.18
N GLY A 363 10.53 -1.28 -6.58
CA GLY A 363 11.39 -1.39 -7.77
C GLY A 363 12.88 -1.13 -7.51
N TYR A 364 13.31 -1.17 -6.24
CA TYR A 364 14.71 -1.00 -5.85
C TYR A 364 15.46 -2.33 -5.63
N ALA A 365 14.75 -3.44 -5.41
CA ALA A 365 15.34 -4.76 -5.16
C ALA A 365 15.76 -5.52 -6.42
N ASN A 366 15.37 -5.04 -7.60
CA ASN A 366 15.66 -5.65 -8.90
C ASN A 366 17.12 -5.47 -9.36
N ARG A 367 18.02 -5.08 -8.46
CA ARG A 367 19.45 -4.90 -8.75
C ARG A 367 20.24 -6.05 -8.13
N SER A 368 20.58 -7.04 -8.94
CA SER A 368 21.69 -7.96 -8.65
C SER A 368 22.43 -8.32 -9.91
#